data_AF-A0A1Q7IT13-F1
#
_entry.id   AF-A0A1Q7IT13-F1
#
_cell.length_a   1.000
_cell.length_b   1.000
_cell.length_c   1.000
_cell.angle_alpha   90.00
_cell.angle_beta   90.00
_cell.angle_gamma   90.00
#
_symmetry.space_group_name_H-M   'P 1'
#
loop_
_entity.id
_entity.type
_entity.pdbx_description
1 polymer ?
#
loop_
_entity_poly.entity_id
_entity_poly.type
_entity_poly.pdbx_seq_one_letter_code
_entity_poly.pdbx_strand_id
1 'polypeptide(L)'
;MGWRFTWVSSYHSEFNYDFHVSFTPQEIAASRAFYNYEFVNPGLADLSADSVFFRDEAGQIFRTYSTYGRGGEEFLSIYRYLDATPKGRGEGGPYNTLAEWVRPNNAYGNGGSVEGNERFHRPDCACGVHESAAA
;
A
#
# COMPACT_ATOMS: atom_id res chain seq x y z
N MET A 1 14.32 -2.51 -6.89
CA MET A 1 13.16 -2.87 -6.03
C MET A 1 12.53 -4.20 -6.44
N GLY A 2 12.27 -4.48 -7.74
CA GLY A 2 11.85 -5.83 -8.18
C GLY A 2 10.50 -6.30 -7.62
N TRP A 3 9.64 -5.38 -7.15
CA TRP A 3 8.36 -5.69 -6.54
C TRP A 3 7.47 -6.40 -7.56
N ARG A 4 6.91 -7.53 -7.15
CA ARG A 4 5.93 -8.30 -7.91
C ARG A 4 4.65 -8.33 -7.11
N PHE A 5 3.57 -7.94 -7.76
CA PHE A 5 2.24 -8.00 -7.20
C PHE A 5 1.46 -9.09 -7.93
N THR A 6 0.72 -9.89 -7.17
CA THR A 6 -0.30 -10.75 -7.76
C THR A 6 -1.49 -9.88 -8.09
N TRP A 7 -1.61 -9.51 -9.36
CA TRP A 7 -2.80 -8.82 -9.85
C TRP A 7 -3.95 -9.81 -9.93
N VAL A 8 -5.06 -9.45 -9.28
CA VAL A 8 -6.32 -10.21 -9.29
C VAL A 8 -7.43 -9.31 -9.80
N SER A 9 -8.49 -9.91 -10.33
CA SER A 9 -9.66 -9.20 -10.82
C SER A 9 -10.90 -9.68 -10.09
N SER A 10 -11.84 -8.77 -9.81
CA SER A 10 -13.17 -9.08 -9.30
C SER A 10 -14.17 -9.50 -10.40
N TYR A 11 -13.72 -9.65 -11.65
CA TYR A 11 -14.56 -10.08 -12.76
C TYR A 11 -15.30 -11.39 -12.44
N HIS A 12 -16.59 -11.45 -12.77
CA HIS A 12 -17.51 -12.55 -12.41
C HIS A 12 -17.65 -12.84 -10.91
N SER A 13 -17.50 -11.82 -10.05
CA SER A 13 -17.81 -11.93 -8.62
C SER A 13 -18.68 -10.76 -8.14
N GLU A 14 -19.25 -10.91 -6.96
CA GLU A 14 -20.05 -9.87 -6.30
C GLU A 14 -19.21 -8.89 -5.47
N PHE A 15 -17.89 -9.08 -5.42
CA PHE A 15 -16.97 -8.36 -4.53
C PHE A 15 -17.16 -6.83 -4.55
N ASN A 16 -17.26 -6.22 -5.73
CA ASN A 16 -17.44 -4.77 -5.83
C ASN A 16 -18.82 -4.29 -5.32
N TYR A 17 -19.85 -5.11 -5.46
CA TYR A 17 -21.21 -4.80 -5.00
C TYR A 17 -21.29 -4.90 -3.47
N ASP A 18 -20.63 -5.89 -2.87
CA ASP A 18 -20.52 -6.05 -1.40
C ASP A 18 -19.89 -4.84 -0.72
N PHE A 19 -19.01 -4.13 -1.43
CA PHE A 19 -18.37 -2.90 -0.95
C PHE A 19 -19.00 -1.63 -1.47
N HIS A 20 -20.12 -1.73 -2.18
CA HIS A 20 -20.90 -0.61 -2.69
C HIS A 20 -20.13 0.32 -3.63
N VAL A 21 -19.32 -0.26 -4.52
CA VAL A 21 -18.54 0.49 -5.53
C VAL A 21 -18.91 0.16 -6.96
N SER A 22 -19.68 -0.91 -7.17
CA SER A 22 -20.39 -1.20 -8.42
C SER A 22 -21.89 -1.19 -8.15
N PHE A 23 -22.68 -0.76 -9.12
CA PHE A 23 -24.12 -0.57 -8.97
C PHE A 23 -24.92 -1.32 -10.02
N THR A 24 -26.06 -1.84 -9.60
CA THR A 24 -26.98 -2.57 -10.48
C THR A 24 -27.67 -1.61 -11.48
N PRO A 25 -28.11 -2.11 -12.64
CA PRO A 25 -28.88 -1.29 -13.58
C PRO A 25 -30.11 -0.62 -12.96
N GLN A 26 -30.74 -1.28 -11.98
CA GLN A 26 -31.90 -0.78 -11.25
C GLN A 26 -31.54 0.43 -10.36
N GLU A 27 -30.42 0.38 -9.63
CA GLU A 27 -29.94 1.50 -8.80
C GLU A 27 -29.56 2.71 -9.66
N ILE A 28 -28.92 2.46 -10.82
CA ILE A 28 -28.59 3.49 -11.80
C ILE A 28 -29.86 4.14 -12.36
N ALA A 29 -30.82 3.34 -12.82
CA ALA A 29 -32.09 3.84 -13.35
C ALA A 29 -32.89 4.64 -12.31
N ALA A 30 -32.81 4.25 -11.03
CA ALA A 30 -33.44 4.95 -9.93
C ALA A 30 -32.67 6.20 -9.47
N SER A 31 -31.44 6.42 -9.98
CA SER A 31 -30.52 7.47 -9.50
C SER A 31 -30.34 7.42 -7.97
N ARG A 32 -30.31 6.21 -7.42
CA ARG A 32 -30.26 5.97 -5.97
C ARG A 32 -29.50 4.68 -5.67
N ALA A 33 -28.25 4.83 -5.25
CA ALA A 33 -27.39 3.75 -4.79
C ALA A 33 -26.78 4.12 -3.42
N PHE A 34 -26.46 3.12 -2.60
CA PHE A 34 -25.72 3.36 -1.36
C PHE A 34 -24.23 3.46 -1.68
N TYR A 35 -23.55 4.51 -1.25
CA TYR A 35 -22.13 4.75 -1.48
C TYR A 35 -21.61 5.75 -0.45
N ASN A 36 -20.41 5.53 0.09
CA ASN A 36 -19.81 6.42 1.09
C ASN A 36 -20.75 6.73 2.29
N TYR A 37 -21.39 5.69 2.83
CA TYR A 37 -22.29 5.75 4.00
C TYR A 37 -23.59 6.56 3.81
N GLU A 38 -23.95 6.90 2.58
CA GLU A 38 -25.19 7.60 2.26
C GLU A 38 -25.81 7.09 0.95
N PHE A 39 -27.08 7.47 0.69
CA PHE A 39 -27.69 7.23 -0.62
C PHE A 39 -27.40 8.41 -1.55
N VAL A 40 -26.80 8.12 -2.70
CA VAL A 40 -26.42 9.12 -3.70
C VAL A 40 -27.03 8.78 -5.06
N ASN A 41 -27.02 9.76 -5.96
CA ASN A 41 -27.07 9.47 -7.39
C ASN A 41 -25.66 9.09 -7.84
N PRO A 42 -25.38 7.82 -8.17
CA PRO A 42 -24.02 7.39 -8.50
C PRO A 42 -23.52 7.96 -9.84
N GLY A 43 -24.41 8.29 -10.79
CA GLY A 43 -24.09 8.81 -12.12
C GLY A 43 -23.35 7.85 -13.06
N LEU A 44 -22.57 6.91 -12.52
CA LEU A 44 -21.77 5.90 -13.21
C LEU A 44 -22.08 4.51 -12.63
N ALA A 45 -21.84 3.46 -13.42
CA ALA A 45 -22.00 2.08 -12.98
C ALA A 45 -20.98 1.66 -11.90
N ASP A 46 -19.84 2.35 -11.84
CA ASP A 46 -18.77 2.11 -10.89
C ASP A 46 -18.26 3.45 -10.34
N LEU A 47 -17.96 3.47 -9.03
CA LEU A 47 -17.32 4.59 -8.34
C LEU A 47 -16.06 4.11 -7.61
N SER A 48 -15.12 5.02 -7.36
CA SER A 48 -13.81 4.69 -6.81
C SER A 48 -13.83 4.44 -5.31
N ALA A 49 -13.15 3.40 -4.86
CA ALA A 49 -12.77 3.22 -3.46
C ALA A 49 -11.45 2.46 -3.37
N ASP A 50 -10.73 2.67 -2.27
CA ASP A 50 -9.58 1.86 -1.91
C ASP A 50 -9.92 1.08 -0.64
N SER A 51 -9.53 -0.19 -0.58
CA SER A 51 -9.72 -1.04 0.60
C SER A 51 -8.46 -1.84 0.87
N VAL A 52 -8.12 -1.98 2.15
CA VAL A 52 -7.04 -2.85 2.62
C VAL A 52 -7.65 -3.97 3.44
N PHE A 53 -7.26 -5.19 3.09
CA PHE A 53 -7.68 -6.40 3.79
C PHE A 53 -6.50 -7.04 4.50
N PHE A 54 -6.73 -7.52 5.72
CA PHE A 54 -5.78 -8.29 6.50
C PHE A 54 -6.37 -9.65 6.83
N ARG A 55 -5.56 -10.70 6.67
CA ARG A 55 -5.91 -12.05 7.13
C ARG A 55 -5.03 -12.40 8.32
N ASP A 56 -5.63 -12.73 9.45
CA ASP A 56 -4.90 -13.16 10.64
C ASP A 56 -4.46 -14.64 10.55
N GLU A 57 -3.81 -15.12 11.61
CA GLU A 57 -3.33 -16.50 11.72
C GLU A 57 -4.47 -17.53 11.83
N ALA A 58 -5.64 -17.12 12.32
CA ALA A 58 -6.84 -17.95 12.40
C ALA A 58 -7.62 -18.01 11.07
N GLY A 59 -7.20 -17.25 10.05
CA GLY A 59 -7.84 -17.17 8.75
C GLY A 59 -9.00 -16.17 8.66
N GLN A 60 -9.23 -15.37 9.70
CA GLN A 60 -10.23 -14.30 9.68
C GLN A 60 -9.77 -13.16 8.78
N ILE A 61 -10.69 -12.60 8.00
CA ILE A 61 -10.40 -11.49 7.08
C ILE A 61 -11.04 -10.22 7.62
N PHE A 62 -10.24 -9.18 7.76
CA PHE A 62 -10.64 -7.86 8.25
C PHE A 62 -10.47 -6.83 7.13
N ARG A 63 -11.43 -5.92 6.98
CA ARG A 63 -11.24 -4.70 6.19
C ARG A 63 -10.68 -3.62 7.11
N THR A 64 -9.36 -3.46 7.10
CA THR A 64 -8.64 -2.62 8.07
C THR A 64 -8.55 -1.16 7.65
N TYR A 65 -8.80 -0.87 6.38
CA TYR A 65 -8.90 0.49 5.86
C TYR A 65 -9.90 0.52 4.70
N SER A 66 -10.63 1.63 4.57
CA SER A 66 -11.44 1.93 3.40
C SER A 66 -11.58 3.43 3.21
N THR A 67 -11.49 3.89 1.96
CA THR A 67 -11.88 5.25 1.57
C THR A 67 -12.74 5.20 0.33
N TYR A 68 -13.68 6.13 0.19
CA TYR A 68 -14.65 6.19 -0.90
C TYR A 68 -14.59 7.57 -1.55
N GLY A 69 -14.43 7.61 -2.87
CA GLY A 69 -14.39 8.86 -3.63
C GLY A 69 -13.16 9.69 -3.27
N ARG A 70 -13.36 10.71 -2.43
CA ARG A 70 -12.27 11.58 -1.97
C ARG A 70 -11.36 10.85 -0.99
N GLY A 71 -10.06 11.10 -1.11
CA GLY A 71 -9.02 10.44 -0.31
C GLY A 71 -8.31 9.32 -1.07
N GLY A 72 -8.88 8.85 -2.18
CA GLY A 72 -8.18 7.90 -3.07
C GLY A 72 -6.96 8.52 -3.75
N GLU A 73 -6.95 9.85 -3.91
CA GLU A 73 -5.81 10.57 -4.49
C GLU A 73 -4.55 10.47 -3.62
N GLU A 74 -4.68 10.15 -2.33
CA GLU A 74 -3.53 9.91 -1.46
C GLU A 74 -2.72 8.68 -1.92
N PHE A 75 -3.38 7.71 -2.56
CA PHE A 75 -2.76 6.50 -3.13
C PHE A 75 -2.04 6.75 -4.46
N LEU A 76 -1.85 8.01 -4.87
CA LEU A 76 -0.93 8.34 -5.97
C LEU A 76 0.55 8.22 -5.55
N SER A 77 0.84 8.25 -4.25
CA SER A 77 2.19 8.07 -3.69
C SER A 77 2.39 6.67 -3.11
N ILE A 78 3.58 6.11 -3.31
CA ILE A 78 3.93 4.77 -2.78
C ILE A 78 3.87 4.71 -1.25
N TYR A 79 4.17 5.82 -0.57
CA TYR A 79 4.14 5.88 0.89
C TYR A 79 2.75 5.63 1.44
N ARG A 80 1.69 6.10 0.75
CA ARG A 80 0.33 5.89 1.23
C ARG A 80 -0.07 4.43 1.25
N TYR A 81 0.32 3.66 0.23
CA TYR A 81 0.11 2.21 0.23
C TYR A 81 0.80 1.54 1.42
N LEU A 82 2.06 1.90 1.69
CA LEU A 82 2.79 1.35 2.83
C LEU A 82 2.11 1.70 4.16
N ASP A 83 1.68 2.94 4.33
CA ASP A 83 1.02 3.43 5.55
C ASP A 83 -0.34 2.81 5.82
N ALA A 84 -1.12 2.55 4.77
CA ALA A 84 -2.44 1.95 4.92
C ALA A 84 -2.37 0.43 5.17
N THR A 85 -1.25 -0.21 4.82
CA THR A 85 -1.11 -1.68 4.97
C THR A 85 -0.67 -2.07 6.39
N PRO A 86 -1.12 -3.23 6.92
CA PRO A 86 -0.81 -3.66 8.30
C PRO A 86 0.68 -3.80 8.62
N LYS A 87 1.52 -4.06 7.61
CA LYS A 87 2.98 -4.16 7.81
C LYS A 87 3.66 -2.78 7.88
N GLY A 88 2.93 -1.70 7.63
CA GLY A 88 3.47 -0.36 7.56
C GLY A 88 4.61 -0.25 6.54
N ARG A 89 5.57 0.61 6.85
CA ARG A 89 6.75 0.87 6.02
C ARG A 89 7.91 -0.11 6.25
N GLY A 90 7.80 -1.01 7.21
CA GLY A 90 8.92 -1.88 7.61
C GLY A 90 10.08 -1.12 8.27
N GLU A 91 9.77 0.00 8.92
CA GLU A 91 10.71 0.80 9.73
C GLU A 91 10.97 0.04 11.05
N GLY A 92 12.15 -0.56 11.16
CA GLY A 92 12.55 -1.38 12.32
C GLY A 92 14.05 -1.62 12.36
N GLY A 93 14.83 -0.75 11.72
CA GLY A 93 16.29 -0.79 11.75
C GLY A 93 16.85 -0.23 13.07
N PRO A 94 18.18 -0.30 13.24
CA PRO A 94 18.83 -0.02 14.52
C PRO A 94 18.73 1.45 14.97
N TYR A 95 18.44 2.38 14.06
CA TYR A 95 18.38 3.82 14.30
C TYR A 95 16.94 4.36 14.33
N ASN A 96 15.93 3.53 14.00
CA ASN A 96 14.50 3.89 13.96
C ASN A 96 14.21 5.15 13.12
N THR A 97 14.84 5.27 11.95
CA THR A 97 14.59 6.37 11.02
C THR A 97 13.68 5.96 9.86
N LEU A 98 13.12 6.94 9.15
CA LEU A 98 12.16 6.71 8.08
C LEU A 98 12.80 6.09 6.83
N ALA A 99 14.08 6.40 6.59
CA ALA A 99 14.78 5.99 5.37
C ALA A 99 15.68 4.75 5.52
N GLU A 100 15.63 4.03 6.65
CA GLU A 100 16.55 2.91 6.95
C GLU A 100 16.51 1.76 5.94
N TRP A 101 15.36 1.55 5.28
CA TRP A 101 15.18 0.55 4.22
C TRP A 101 15.41 1.13 2.81
N VAL A 102 15.52 2.45 2.69
CA VAL A 102 15.65 3.13 1.40
C VAL A 102 17.07 2.97 0.87
N ARG A 103 17.16 2.54 -0.38
CA ARG A 103 18.41 2.34 -1.12
C ARG A 103 18.26 2.96 -2.51
N PRO A 104 19.36 3.33 -3.19
CA PRO A 104 19.35 3.53 -4.63
C PRO A 104 18.71 2.33 -5.33
N ASN A 105 17.97 2.56 -6.43
CA ASN A 105 17.17 1.53 -7.10
C ASN A 105 17.96 0.24 -7.41
N ASN A 106 19.23 0.39 -7.81
CA ASN A 106 20.14 -0.69 -8.17
C ASN A 106 20.93 -1.30 -6.99
N ALA A 107 20.68 -0.86 -5.75
CA ALA A 107 21.38 -1.37 -4.57
C ALA A 107 20.55 -2.38 -3.76
N TYR A 108 19.24 -2.46 -3.99
CA TYR A 108 18.39 -3.44 -3.32
C TYR A 108 18.81 -4.88 -3.67
N GLY A 109 19.07 -5.70 -2.65
CA GLY A 109 19.53 -7.08 -2.79
C GLY A 109 21.05 -7.24 -2.90
N ASN A 110 21.80 -6.14 -3.02
CA ASN A 110 23.26 -6.15 -3.16
C ASN A 110 23.99 -5.88 -1.83
N GLY A 111 23.29 -5.87 -0.70
CA GLY A 111 23.84 -5.54 0.62
C GLY A 111 24.04 -4.04 0.87
N GLY A 112 24.89 -3.70 1.84
CA GLY A 112 25.20 -2.33 2.26
C GLY A 112 24.46 -1.90 3.52
N SER A 113 24.85 -0.76 4.08
CA SER A 113 24.34 -0.21 5.33
C SER A 113 23.76 1.20 5.13
N VAL A 114 22.86 1.60 6.02
CA VAL A 114 22.42 3.00 6.15
C VAL A 114 22.84 3.47 7.53
N GLU A 115 23.56 4.59 7.58
CA GLU A 115 23.93 5.26 8.82
C GLU A 115 22.70 5.91 9.50
N GLY A 116 22.82 6.28 10.78
CA GLY A 116 21.76 6.99 11.49
C GLY A 116 21.42 8.38 10.92
N ASN A 117 22.25 8.93 10.04
CA ASN A 117 21.97 10.15 9.26
C ASN A 117 21.30 9.86 7.90
N GLU A 118 20.86 8.62 7.68
CA GLU A 118 20.16 8.13 6.48
C GLU A 118 21.03 7.99 5.21
N ARG A 119 22.35 8.16 5.34
CA ARG A 119 23.26 7.96 4.22
C ARG A 119 23.45 6.48 3.93
N PHE A 120 23.18 6.09 2.69
CA PHE A 120 23.46 4.73 2.21
C PHE A 120 24.93 4.53 1.82
N HIS A 121 25.49 3.41 2.24
CA HIS A 121 26.83 2.93 1.87
C HIS A 121 26.73 1.54 1.24
N ARG A 122 27.36 1.40 0.07
CA ARG A 122 27.50 0.09 -0.58
C ARG A 122 28.46 -0.80 0.22
N PRO A 123 28.37 -2.15 0.10
CA PRO A 123 29.28 -3.05 0.78
C PRO A 123 30.76 -2.81 0.46
N ASP A 124 31.05 -2.31 -0.76
CA ASP A 124 32.37 -2.00 -1.27
C ASP A 124 32.79 -0.54 -0.99
N CYS A 125 32.20 0.13 0.01
CA CYS A 125 32.57 1.49 0.37
C CYS A 125 34.03 1.56 0.82
N ALA A 126 34.89 2.18 0.03
CA ALA A 126 36.29 2.49 0.39
C ALA A 126 36.41 3.71 1.33
N CYS A 127 35.38 4.00 2.12
CA CYS A 127 35.38 5.09 3.06
C CYS A 127 36.05 4.63 4.37
N GLY A 128 37.12 5.31 4.80
CA GLY A 128 37.91 4.89 5.97
C GLY A 128 37.15 4.76 7.29
N VAL A 129 35.95 5.36 7.40
CA VAL A 129 35.04 5.20 8.54
C VAL A 129 34.39 3.80 8.59
N HIS A 130 34.33 3.10 7.45
CA HIS A 130 33.72 1.77 7.30
C HIS A 130 34.75 0.67 6.95
N GLU A 131 36.04 0.97 6.95
CA GLU A 131 37.11 -0.04 6.76
C GLU A 131 37.30 -0.94 8.01
N SER A 132 36.78 -0.55 9.18
CA SER A 132 36.98 -1.29 10.44
C SER A 132 35.80 -2.20 10.80
N ALA A 133 35.66 -3.30 10.06
CA ALA A 133 34.93 -4.50 10.54
C ALA A 133 35.51 -5.82 9.98
N ALA A 134 36.69 -5.78 9.36
CA ALA A 134 37.43 -6.95 8.90
C ALA A 134 38.75 -7.09 9.67
N ALA A 135 38.65 -7.41 10.97
CA ALA A 135 39.75 -7.94 11.77
C ALA A 135 39.18 -8.88 12.84
#